data_AF-A0A8T5EHD7-F1
#
_entry.id   AF-A0A8T5EHD7-F1
#
_cell.length_a   1.000
_cell.length_b   1.000
_cell.length_c   1.000
_cell.angle_alpha   90.00
_cell.angle_beta   90.00
_cell.angle_gamma   90.00
#
_symmetry.space_group_name_H-M   'P 1'
#
loop_
_entity.id
_entity.type
_entity.pdbx_description
1 polymer ?
#
loop_
_entity_poly.entity_id
_entity_poly.type
_entity_poly.pdbx_seq_one_letter_code
_entity_poly.pdbx_strand_id
1 'polypeptide(L)' 'MGHLADIDKSYFSHLLGAWKMAFWFTFGGFRLIVHGILPNFDTKAGQDTVNHYNPPK' A
#
# COMPACT_ATOMS: atom_id res chain seq x y z
N MET A 1 12.87 19.36 -11.55
CA MET A 1 11.73 18.69 -10.87
C MET A 1 10.59 18.47 -11.87
N GLY A 2 10.78 17.69 -12.94
CA GLY A 2 9.73 17.48 -13.95
C GLY A 2 8.57 16.62 -13.41
N HIS A 3 8.90 15.46 -12.82
CA HIS A 3 7.92 14.48 -12.37
C HIS A 3 6.91 14.97 -11.31
N LEU A 4 7.28 15.94 -10.45
CA LEU A 4 6.36 16.50 -9.46
C LEU A 4 5.29 17.42 -10.10
N ALA A 5 5.66 18.12 -11.19
CA ALA A 5 4.72 18.92 -11.95
C ALA A 5 3.77 18.03 -12.77
N ASP A 6 4.27 16.91 -13.29
CA ASP A 6 3.48 15.93 -14.06
C ASP A 6 2.35 15.29 -13.24
N ILE A 7 2.51 15.23 -11.92
CA ILE A 7 1.54 14.63 -10.99
C ILE A 7 0.84 15.65 -10.09
N ASP A 8 1.07 16.94 -10.31
CA ASP A 8 0.52 18.06 -9.52
C ASP A 8 0.67 17.89 -7.99
N LYS A 9 1.90 17.60 -7.53
CA LYS A 9 2.19 17.43 -6.09
C LYS A 9 3.40 18.24 -5.64
N SER A 10 3.29 18.81 -4.44
CA SER A 10 4.44 19.32 -3.71
C SER A 10 5.39 18.18 -3.31
N TYR A 11 6.67 18.49 -3.12
CA TYR A 11 7.68 17.52 -2.69
C TYR A 11 7.26 16.77 -1.42
N PHE A 12 6.78 17.49 -0.40
CA PHE A 12 6.35 16.89 0.86
C PHE A 12 5.11 15.99 0.71
N SER A 13 4.12 16.39 -0.10
CA SER A 13 2.94 15.56 -0.40
C SER A 13 3.34 14.28 -1.13
N HIS A 14 4.26 14.37 -2.09
CA HIS A 14 4.80 13.23 -2.82
C HIS A 14 5.58 12.30 -1.89
N LEU A 15 6.46 12.84 -1.05
CA LEU A 15 7.26 12.08 -0.09
C LEU A 15 6.39 11.32 0.92
N LEU A 16 5.41 12.00 1.53
CA LEU A 16 4.49 11.37 2.47
C LEU A 16 3.65 10.27 1.80
N GLY A 17 3.20 10.51 0.57
CA GLY A 17 2.49 9.50 -0.23
C GLY A 17 3.37 8.28 -0.51
N ALA A 18 4.63 8.48 -0.88
CA ALA A 18 5.59 7.40 -1.13
C ALA A 18 5.86 6.55 0.12
N TRP A 19 6.06 7.18 1.28
CA TRP A 19 6.24 6.45 2.54
C TRP A 19 4.98 5.70 2.98
N LYS A 20 3.80 6.30 2.78
CA LYS A 20 2.52 5.62 3.05
C LYS A 20 2.34 4.38 2.17
N MET A 21 2.65 4.48 0.88
CA MET A 21 2.68 3.33 -0.04
C MET A 21 3.62 2.23 0.43
N ALA A 22 4.87 2.59 0.70
CA ALA A 22 5.91 1.65 1.10
C ALA A 22 5.51 0.87 2.37
N PHE A 23 4.96 1.58 3.36
CA PHE A 23 4.44 0.96 4.58
C PHE A 23 3.34 -0.07 4.29
N TRP A 24 2.28 0.33 3.57
CA TRP A 24 1.12 -0.55 3.34
C TRP A 24 1.45 -1.75 2.46
N PHE A 25 2.30 -1.59 1.44
CA PHE A 25 2.72 -2.71 0.60
C PHE A 25 3.66 -3.66 1.33
N THR A 26 4.54 -3.16 2.20
CA THR A 26 5.38 -4.01 3.05
C THR A 26 4.53 -4.78 4.07
N PHE A 27 3.63 -4.09 4.76
CA PHE A 27 2.72 -4.71 5.74
C PHE A 27 1.79 -5.74 5.09
N GLY A 28 1.20 -5.40 3.93
CA GLY A 28 0.36 -6.33 3.19
C GLY A 28 1.11 -7.54 2.63
N GLY A 29 2.33 -7.34 2.13
CA GLY A 29 3.21 -8.42 1.72
C GLY A 29 3.51 -9.37 2.89
N PHE A 30 3.81 -8.83 4.06
CA PHE A 30 3.98 -9.63 5.29
C PHE A 30 2.70 -10.42 5.64
N ARG A 31 1.52 -9.77 5.60
CA ARG A 31 0.22 -10.45 5.82
C ARG A 31 0.02 -11.61 4.85
N LEU A 32 0.36 -11.44 3.57
CA LEU A 32 0.26 -12.49 2.55
C LEU A 32 1.21 -13.66 2.80
N ILE A 33 2.44 -13.39 3.26
CA ILE A 33 3.38 -14.45 3.66
C ILE A 33 2.79 -15.24 4.84
N VAL A 34 2.28 -14.55 5.87
CA VAL A 34 1.63 -15.20 7.01
C VAL A 34 0.41 -16.02 6.56
N HIS A 35 -0.44 -15.47 5.69
CA HIS A 35 -1.58 -16.19 5.13
C HIS A 35 -1.15 -17.44 4.32
N GLY A 36 -0.05 -17.36 3.57
CA GLY A 36 0.49 -18.53 2.86
C GLY A 36 0.92 -19.68 3.78
N ILE A 37 1.35 -19.37 5.01
CA ILE A 37 1.73 -20.36 6.04
C ILE A 37 0.52 -20.80 6.87
N LEU A 38 -0.35 -19.85 7.25
CA LEU A 38 -1.53 -20.03 8.09
C LEU A 38 -2.79 -19.46 7.40
N PRO A 39 -3.36 -20.18 6.41
CA PRO A 39 -4.39 -19.64 5.53
C PRO A 39 -5.68 -19.22 6.25
N ASN A 40 -5.99 -19.82 7.39
CA ASN A 40 -7.20 -19.52 8.15
C ASN A 40 -7.05 -18.35 9.14
N PHE A 41 -5.85 -17.78 9.31
CA PHE A 41 -5.61 -16.68 10.26
C PHE A 41 -5.96 -15.30 9.69
N ASP A 42 -5.56 -15.03 8.44
CA ASP A 42 -5.79 -13.74 7.76
C ASP A 42 -6.32 -13.96 6.35
N THR A 43 -7.58 -14.41 6.25
CA THR A 43 -8.21 -14.83 4.99
C THR A 43 -8.43 -13.70 3.99
N LYS A 44 -8.31 -12.44 4.43
CA LYS A 44 -8.51 -11.25 3.60
C LYS A 44 -7.23 -10.42 3.44
N ALA A 45 -6.06 -10.99 3.76
CA ALA A 45 -4.75 -10.33 3.76
C ALA A 45 -4.51 -9.42 2.54
N GLY A 46 -4.65 -9.96 1.33
CA GLY A 46 -4.41 -9.22 0.09
C GLY A 46 -5.49 -8.19 -0.20
N GLN A 47 -6.76 -8.58 -0.12
CA GLN A 47 -7.87 -7.73 -0.50
C GLN A 47 -8.02 -6.52 0.44
N ASP A 48 -7.87 -6.72 1.74
CA ASP A 48 -7.94 -5.61 2.71
C ASP A 48 -6.77 -4.64 2.54
N THR A 49 -5.56 -5.14 2.25
CA THR A 49 -4.39 -4.29 1.98
C THR A 49 -4.63 -3.40 0.77
N VAL A 50 -5.09 -3.99 -0.34
CA VAL A 50 -5.35 -3.24 -1.57
C VAL A 50 -6.50 -2.26 -1.38
N ASN A 51 -7.59 -2.69 -0.74
CA ASN A 51 -8.74 -1.81 -0.47
C ASN A 51 -8.39 -0.65 0.47
N HIS A 52 -7.47 -0.83 1.41
CA HIS A 52 -7.01 0.28 2.26
C HIS A 52 -6.24 1.32 1.44
N TYR A 53 -5.37 0.87 0.54
CA TYR A 53 -4.52 1.78 -0.22
C TYR A 53 -5.26 2.42 -1.41
N ASN A 54 -6.06 1.63 -2.12
CA ASN A 54 -6.85 2.02 -3.28
C ASN A 54 -8.25 1.41 -3.18
N PRO A 55 -9.15 2.03 -2.39
CA PRO A 55 -10.49 1.50 -2.19
C PRO A 55 -11.26 1.41 -3.52
N PRO A 56 -12.07 0.37 -3.72
CA PRO A 56 -12.94 0.29 -4.87
C PRO A 56 -13.91 1.49 -4.89
N LYS A 57 -14.20 1.99 -6.09
CA LYS A 57 -15.15 3.09 -6.32
C LYS A 57 -16.59 2.63 -6.15
#